data_AF-A0A849GXQ3-F1
#
_entry.id   AF-A0A849GXQ3-F1
#
_cell.length_a   1.000
_cell.length_b   1.000
_cell.length_c   1.000
_cell.angle_alpha   90.00
_cell.angle_beta   90.00
_cell.angle_gamma   90.00
#
_symmetry.space_group_name_H-M   'P 1'
#
loop_
_entity.id
_entity.type
_entity.pdbx_description
1 polymer ?
#
loop_
_entity_poly.entity_id
_entity_poly.type
_entity_poly.pdbx_seq_one_letter_code
_entity_poly.pdbx_strand_id
1 'polypeptide(L)'
;MSKLPSPIRSFCRRQDGALTSYGLFLVIAMICVGGLAIDVSNAVKVRTHLQVAADSAAHAALVAREYKTETESKTIAVNVAQNSLPTSHFGDSINAGDITFGTWDAATQTFTAVANSNDAVLVNTQRLQGRANGVTTYFLRFVGLNNLDVRSHSVFETYYPTCFREGFVAEQRVDVQSNNTYGNGFCIHSNDHVEINNGNTFMSGTIVSMPNKADIVVPNSDPTANPGLASALRSGSYHVRILDRINDIIAGVEDPNSPYFRTDYVDIDPLTGNPVNRVTLNGNGPGVRLSDWVPGAVHELTCNSPSKKVNFGSPSDIFDKGVVVTNCILQFASVELRDVIVINTNTDANSFKASSGLTVGRDDGCSAGGGAQLVTLGGMNFPSDLQIYGGQLIAAKTISFAARPDGIEGVSIVSGEQIDGSSLINVGFCGGSGMATISWPSISASPPDFPRPTIEHHTKKTRRNQRRASQYPQDATCIRGYGWGIYLSGLGQPDAG
;
A
#
# COMPACT_ATOMS: atom_id res chain seq x y z
N MET A 1 11.76 68.09 64.13
CA MET A 1 11.08 67.47 62.97
C MET A 1 10.55 68.56 62.05
N SER A 2 11.18 68.78 60.90
CA SER A 2 10.78 69.80 59.93
C SER A 2 9.52 69.36 59.16
N LYS A 3 8.56 70.28 58.98
CA LYS A 3 7.38 70.04 58.15
C LYS A 3 7.80 70.05 56.68
N LEU A 4 7.69 68.91 56.00
CA LEU A 4 7.85 68.81 54.55
C LEU A 4 6.97 69.86 53.83
N PRO A 5 7.49 70.56 52.80
CA PRO A 5 6.78 71.65 52.16
C PRO A 5 5.48 71.18 51.48
N SER A 6 4.46 72.03 51.57
CA SER A 6 3.08 71.83 51.06
C SER A 6 2.95 71.01 49.75
N PRO A 7 3.65 71.33 48.65
CA PRO A 7 3.50 70.61 47.37
C PRO A 7 3.80 69.10 47.45
N ILE A 8 4.69 68.65 48.34
CA ILE A 8 5.01 67.22 48.46
C ILE A 8 3.83 66.46 49.10
N ARG A 9 3.18 67.07 50.10
CA ARG A 9 1.96 66.51 50.72
C ARG A 9 0.75 66.52 49.76
N SER A 10 0.66 67.49 48.85
CA SER A 10 -0.40 67.46 47.83
C SER A 10 -0.15 66.38 46.80
N PHE A 11 1.09 66.24 46.30
CA PHE A 11 1.47 65.19 45.33
C PHE A 11 1.16 63.77 45.85
N CYS A 12 1.54 63.45 47.09
CA CYS A 12 1.23 62.15 47.72
C CYS A 12 -0.27 61.89 47.97
N ARG A 13 -1.16 62.88 47.80
CA ARG A 13 -2.63 62.72 47.91
C ARG A 13 -3.36 62.78 46.56
N ARG A 14 -2.67 63.02 45.44
CA ARG A 14 -3.31 63.03 44.10
C ARG A 14 -3.61 61.60 43.66
N GLN A 15 -4.88 61.30 43.41
CA GLN A 15 -5.32 60.03 42.85
C GLN A 15 -5.32 60.01 41.32
N ASP A 16 -5.13 61.17 40.68
CA ASP A 16 -5.17 61.41 39.23
C ASP A 16 -4.29 60.43 38.42
N GLY A 17 -3.15 60.00 38.99
CA GLY A 17 -2.22 59.05 38.35
C GLY A 17 -2.64 57.57 38.41
N ALA A 18 -3.63 57.20 39.22
CA ALA A 18 -4.09 55.81 39.36
C ALA A 18 -4.80 55.30 38.09
N LEU A 19 -5.46 56.19 37.34
CA LEU A 19 -6.00 55.88 36.02
C LEU A 19 -4.90 55.62 34.99
N THR A 20 -3.75 56.30 35.10
CA THR A 20 -2.60 56.10 34.22
C THR A 20 -1.92 54.74 34.45
N SER A 21 -1.73 54.34 35.72
CA SER A 21 -1.16 53.03 36.03
C SER A 21 -2.12 51.89 35.66
N TYR A 22 -3.42 52.04 35.96
CA TYR A 22 -4.44 51.08 35.53
C TYR A 22 -4.55 50.98 34.00
N GLY A 23 -4.49 52.11 33.29
CA GLY A 23 -4.44 52.15 31.83
C GLY A 23 -3.24 51.41 31.26
N LEU A 24 -2.05 51.58 31.85
CA LEU A 24 -0.85 50.84 31.45
C LEU A 24 -1.04 49.32 31.62
N PHE A 25 -1.58 48.88 32.75
CA PHE A 25 -1.89 47.45 32.98
C PHE A 25 -2.92 46.91 31.99
N LEU A 26 -3.99 47.67 31.66
CA LEU A 26 -4.98 47.27 30.65
C LEU A 26 -4.39 47.17 29.25
N VAL A 27 -3.55 48.14 28.84
CA VAL A 27 -2.86 48.10 27.53
C VAL A 27 -1.95 46.88 27.45
N ILE A 28 -1.14 46.61 28.47
CA ILE A 28 -0.29 45.41 28.53
C ILE A 28 -1.16 44.15 28.46
N ALA A 29 -2.24 44.05 29.24
CA ALA A 29 -3.14 42.90 29.21
C ALA A 29 -3.77 42.67 27.81
N MET A 30 -4.18 43.73 27.12
CA MET A 30 -4.71 43.62 25.75
C MET A 30 -3.62 43.25 24.73
N ILE A 31 -2.39 43.74 24.89
CA ILE A 31 -1.24 43.31 24.06
C ILE A 31 -0.92 41.83 24.32
N CYS A 32 -1.00 41.34 25.55
CA CYS A 32 -0.81 39.92 25.86
C CYS A 32 -1.88 39.03 25.20
N VAL A 33 -3.16 39.39 25.34
CA VAL A 33 -4.28 38.59 24.80
C VAL A 33 -4.33 38.65 23.26
N GLY A 34 -4.21 39.86 22.68
CA GLY A 34 -4.14 40.04 21.22
C GLY A 34 -2.87 39.43 20.62
N GLY A 35 -1.75 39.54 21.34
CA GLY A 35 -0.48 38.95 20.96
C GLY A 35 -0.53 37.43 20.94
N LEU A 36 -1.10 36.80 21.97
CA LEU A 36 -1.34 35.36 22.01
C LEU A 36 -2.17 34.92 20.79
N ALA A 37 -3.24 35.65 20.45
CA ALA A 37 -4.08 35.32 19.29
C ALA A 37 -3.30 35.41 17.96
N ILE A 38 -2.46 36.43 17.77
CA ILE A 38 -1.68 36.63 16.53
C ILE A 38 -0.53 35.62 16.44
N ASP A 39 0.21 35.40 17.53
CA ASP A 39 1.38 34.52 17.57
C ASP A 39 0.99 33.04 17.49
N VAL A 40 -0.12 32.62 18.12
CA VAL A 40 -0.70 31.28 17.91
C VAL A 40 -1.19 31.11 16.48
N SER A 41 -1.84 32.13 15.89
CA SER A 41 -2.26 32.08 14.48
C SER A 41 -1.08 31.92 13.52
N ASN A 42 0.05 32.58 13.81
CA ASN A 42 1.30 32.40 13.06
C ASN A 42 1.91 31.01 13.26
N ALA A 43 1.91 30.48 14.49
CA ALA A 43 2.38 29.13 14.79
C ALA A 43 1.54 28.05 14.09
N VAL A 44 0.21 28.20 14.02
CA VAL A 44 -0.69 27.31 13.27
C VAL A 44 -0.39 27.35 11.77
N LYS A 45 -0.21 28.55 11.18
CA LYS A 45 0.22 28.70 9.78
C LYS A 45 1.55 27.99 9.51
N VAL A 46 2.54 28.16 10.39
CA VAL A 46 3.84 27.46 10.27
C VAL A 46 3.68 25.95 10.40
N ARG A 47 2.81 25.46 11.31
CA ARG A 47 2.48 24.03 11.41
C ARG A 47 1.93 23.47 10.10
N THR A 48 1.05 24.19 9.41
CA THR A 48 0.55 23.76 8.09
C THR A 48 1.67 23.65 7.05
N HIS A 49 2.60 24.62 6.99
CA HIS A 49 3.75 24.51 6.09
C HIS A 49 4.69 23.34 6.45
N LEU A 50 4.91 23.10 7.75
CA LEU A 50 5.69 21.96 8.23
C LEU A 50 5.03 20.62 7.89
N GLN A 51 3.70 20.52 7.99
CA GLN A 51 2.95 19.33 7.61
C GLN A 51 3.11 19.03 6.10
N VAL A 52 2.87 20.02 5.23
CA VAL A 52 3.02 19.83 3.76
C VAL A 52 4.44 19.39 3.38
N ALA A 53 5.47 19.93 4.06
CA ALA A 53 6.85 19.50 3.87
C ALA A 53 7.10 18.08 4.40
N ALA A 54 6.49 17.69 5.53
CA ALA A 54 6.59 16.34 6.08
C ALA A 54 5.93 15.31 5.16
N ASP A 55 4.72 15.60 4.66
CA ASP A 55 3.98 14.73 3.74
C ASP A 55 4.75 14.56 2.41
N SER A 56 5.27 15.67 1.86
CA SER A 56 6.07 15.64 0.62
C SER A 56 7.38 14.85 0.79
N ALA A 57 8.05 15.00 1.93
CA ALA A 57 9.27 14.28 2.25
C ALA A 57 9.03 12.80 2.56
N ALA A 58 7.94 12.46 3.26
CA ALA A 58 7.56 11.08 3.56
C ALA A 58 7.24 10.32 2.26
N HIS A 59 6.44 10.93 1.37
CA HIS A 59 6.18 10.37 0.04
C HIS A 59 7.47 10.19 -0.77
N ALA A 60 8.34 11.21 -0.82
CA ALA A 60 9.61 11.13 -1.55
C ALA A 60 10.59 10.11 -0.97
N ALA A 61 10.65 9.98 0.36
CA ALA A 61 11.46 8.96 1.04
C ALA A 61 11.02 7.56 0.64
N LEU A 62 9.72 7.29 0.67
CA LEU A 62 9.16 5.97 0.44
C LEU A 62 9.24 5.55 -1.04
N VAL A 63 8.94 6.46 -1.98
CA VAL A 63 9.10 6.20 -3.41
C VAL A 63 10.58 6.02 -3.80
N ALA A 64 11.49 6.79 -3.20
CA ALA A 64 12.92 6.57 -3.41
C ALA A 64 13.37 5.19 -2.88
N ARG A 65 12.82 4.77 -1.73
CA ARG A 65 13.16 3.51 -1.06
C ARG A 65 12.89 2.27 -1.92
N GLU A 66 11.96 2.34 -2.88
CA GLU A 66 11.73 1.27 -3.86
C GLU A 66 12.99 0.88 -4.68
N TYR A 67 13.92 1.82 -4.91
CA TYR A 67 15.10 1.62 -5.78
C TYR A 67 16.42 2.11 -5.19
N LYS A 68 16.41 2.60 -3.95
CA LYS A 68 17.54 3.28 -3.31
C LYS A 68 17.76 2.81 -1.88
N THR A 69 19.01 2.90 -1.42
CA THR A 69 19.36 2.61 -0.03
C THR A 69 18.60 3.54 0.93
N GLU A 70 18.48 3.15 2.20
CA GLU A 70 17.86 3.99 3.24
C GLU A 70 18.53 5.38 3.28
N THR A 71 19.87 5.45 3.22
CA THR A 71 20.64 6.70 3.25
C THR A 71 20.36 7.63 2.06
N GLU A 72 20.35 7.09 0.83
CA GLU A 72 20.01 7.86 -0.38
C GLU A 72 18.56 8.36 -0.32
N SER A 73 17.64 7.52 0.14
CA SER A 73 16.21 7.84 0.26
C SER A 73 15.97 8.98 1.25
N LYS A 74 16.67 8.99 2.39
CA LYS A 74 16.66 10.11 3.36
C LYS A 74 17.20 11.40 2.74
N THR A 75 18.26 11.31 1.94
CA THR A 75 18.85 12.47 1.25
C THR A 75 17.87 13.07 0.25
N ILE A 76 17.19 12.25 -0.55
CA ILE A 76 16.17 12.68 -1.51
C ILE A 76 14.99 13.37 -0.79
N ALA A 77 14.52 12.79 0.30
CA ALA A 77 13.43 13.33 1.10
C ALA A 77 13.74 14.69 1.74
N VAL A 78 14.96 14.85 2.29
CA VAL A 78 15.45 16.15 2.80
C VAL A 78 15.47 17.20 1.68
N ASN A 79 15.98 16.86 0.50
CA ASN A 79 16.00 17.77 -0.66
C ASN A 79 14.57 18.20 -1.08
N VAL A 80 13.61 17.27 -1.12
CA VAL A 80 12.21 17.57 -1.44
C VAL A 80 11.57 18.50 -0.40
N ALA A 81 11.80 18.27 0.89
CA ALA A 81 11.32 19.16 1.93
C ALA A 81 11.94 20.56 1.83
N GLN A 82 13.25 20.65 1.57
CA GLN A 82 13.97 21.92 1.47
C GLN A 82 13.54 22.77 0.25
N ASN A 83 13.02 22.16 -0.81
CA ASN A 83 12.37 22.90 -1.91
C ASN A 83 11.10 23.63 -1.45
N SER A 84 10.37 23.08 -0.46
CA SER A 84 9.17 23.68 0.11
C SER A 84 9.45 24.57 1.34
N LEU A 85 10.52 24.28 2.07
CA LEU A 85 11.02 25.04 3.22
C LEU A 85 12.52 25.36 3.07
N PRO A 86 12.89 26.33 2.19
CA PRO A 86 14.28 26.72 2.00
C PRO A 86 14.95 27.16 3.30
N THR A 87 16.14 26.63 3.56
CA THR A 87 16.92 26.88 4.78
C THR A 87 17.25 28.36 4.98
N SER A 88 17.37 29.13 3.89
CA SER A 88 17.54 30.59 3.89
C SER A 88 16.41 31.37 4.57
N HIS A 89 15.19 30.83 4.62
CA HIS A 89 14.00 31.48 5.17
C HIS A 89 13.45 30.80 6.42
N PHE A 90 13.59 29.46 6.51
CA PHE A 90 12.99 28.65 7.57
C PHE A 90 14.00 28.02 8.52
N GLY A 91 15.30 28.18 8.24
CA GLY A 91 16.38 27.46 8.93
C GLY A 91 16.32 25.96 8.66
N ASP A 92 17.05 25.19 9.47
CA ASP A 92 17.15 23.74 9.34
C ASP A 92 15.89 23.03 9.88
N SER A 93 14.90 22.88 9.01
CA SER A 93 13.58 22.35 9.35
C SER A 93 13.47 20.82 9.35
N ILE A 94 14.45 20.11 8.77
CA ILE A 94 14.46 18.65 8.60
C ILE A 94 15.86 18.16 8.20
N ASN A 95 16.31 17.10 8.87
CA ASN A 95 17.54 16.37 8.58
C ASN A 95 17.27 14.87 8.35
N ALA A 96 18.27 14.15 7.84
CA ALA A 96 18.18 12.70 7.66
C ALA A 96 17.89 11.94 8.99
N GLY A 97 18.33 12.47 10.13
CA GLY A 97 18.02 11.92 11.46
C GLY A 97 16.57 12.10 11.92
N ASP A 98 15.79 12.93 11.23
CA ASP A 98 14.35 13.13 11.50
C ASP A 98 13.45 12.19 10.69
N ILE A 99 14.07 11.33 9.86
CA ILE A 99 13.44 10.37 8.96
C ILE A 99 13.79 8.97 9.43
N THR A 100 12.77 8.18 9.75
CA THR A 100 12.90 6.82 10.28
C THR A 100 12.05 5.87 9.45
N PHE A 101 12.66 4.80 8.93
CA PHE A 101 11.92 3.71 8.28
C PHE A 101 11.46 2.68 9.32
N GLY A 102 10.41 1.95 8.99
CA GLY A 102 9.76 1.03 9.91
C GLY A 102 8.47 0.44 9.36
N THR A 103 7.68 -0.16 10.24
CA THR A 103 6.35 -0.70 9.92
C THR A 103 5.26 0.20 10.52
N TRP A 104 4.08 0.19 9.90
CA TRP A 104 2.89 0.88 10.39
C TRP A 104 1.78 -0.15 10.63
N ASP A 105 1.16 -0.08 11.82
CA ASP A 105 -0.07 -0.79 12.12
C ASP A 105 -1.23 0.22 12.03
N ALA A 106 -2.04 0.10 10.97
CA ALA A 106 -3.19 0.96 10.74
C ALA A 106 -4.35 0.74 11.72
N ALA A 107 -4.45 -0.43 12.36
CA ALA A 107 -5.50 -0.75 13.32
C ALA A 107 -5.21 -0.15 14.71
N THR A 108 -3.95 -0.18 15.15
CA THR A 108 -3.51 0.46 16.41
C THR A 108 -2.94 1.87 16.24
N GLN A 109 -2.78 2.34 14.99
CA GLN A 109 -2.15 3.61 14.62
C GLN A 109 -0.73 3.77 15.20
N THR A 110 0.03 2.68 15.17
CA THR A 110 1.37 2.60 15.79
C THR A 110 2.46 2.45 14.74
N PHE A 111 3.49 3.30 14.80
CA PHE A 111 4.71 3.17 14.00
C PHE A 111 5.80 2.46 14.80
N THR A 112 6.41 1.43 14.22
CA THR A 112 7.54 0.69 14.82
C THR A 112 8.78 0.84 13.95
N ALA A 113 9.85 1.44 14.49
CA ALA A 113 11.08 1.65 13.74
C ALA A 113 11.79 0.32 13.42
N VAL A 114 12.11 0.10 12.14
CA VAL A 114 12.81 -1.09 11.63
C VAL A 114 13.83 -0.63 10.59
N ALA A 115 15.11 -0.85 10.88
CA ALA A 115 16.21 -0.45 9.99
C ALA A 115 16.09 -1.15 8.63
N ASN A 116 16.34 -0.42 7.55
CA ASN A 116 16.20 -0.87 6.17
C ASN A 116 14.80 -1.37 5.76
N SER A 117 13.72 -1.11 6.52
CA SER A 117 12.37 -1.42 6.05
C SER A 117 11.99 -0.60 4.79
N ASN A 118 11.07 -1.16 4.01
CA ASN A 118 10.43 -0.54 2.83
C ASN A 118 8.92 -0.31 3.05
N ASP A 119 8.39 -0.62 4.24
CA ASP A 119 6.95 -0.73 4.50
C ASP A 119 6.34 0.61 4.90
N ALA A 120 7.02 1.38 5.74
CA ALA A 120 6.58 2.70 6.16
C ALA A 120 7.75 3.63 6.51
N VAL A 121 7.48 4.93 6.52
CA VAL A 121 8.41 5.99 6.93
C VAL A 121 7.71 7.03 7.80
N LEU A 122 8.33 7.35 8.93
CA LEU A 122 7.98 8.47 9.80
C LEU A 122 8.94 9.63 9.53
N VAL A 123 8.41 10.78 9.13
CA VAL A 123 9.16 12.03 8.92
C VAL A 123 8.73 13.07 9.93
N ASN A 124 9.69 13.74 10.57
CA ASN A 124 9.46 14.85 11.48
C ASN A 124 10.02 16.16 10.90
N THR A 125 9.17 17.18 10.76
CA THR A 125 9.57 18.54 10.40
C THR A 125 9.40 19.46 11.61
N GLN A 126 10.38 20.33 11.86
CA GLN A 126 10.43 21.07 13.12
C GLN A 126 11.11 22.44 13.03
N ARG A 127 10.50 23.42 13.69
CA ARG A 127 11.07 24.74 13.96
C ARG A 127 11.14 24.95 15.46
N LEU A 128 12.35 24.84 15.99
CA LEU A 128 12.64 24.83 17.43
C LEU A 128 13.69 25.86 17.80
N GLN A 129 13.56 26.47 18.97
CA GLN A 129 14.60 27.30 19.56
C GLN A 129 15.91 26.50 19.72
N GLY A 130 15.82 25.22 20.09
CA GLY A 130 16.96 24.31 20.18
C GLY A 130 17.69 23.99 18.86
N ARG A 131 17.08 24.31 17.71
CA ARG A 131 17.71 24.25 16.37
C ARG A 131 18.02 25.63 15.79
N ALA A 132 17.96 26.68 16.62
CA ALA A 132 18.09 28.08 16.21
C ALA A 132 17.12 28.53 15.08
N ASN A 133 16.02 27.80 14.85
CA ASN A 133 15.05 28.07 13.79
C ASN A 133 13.59 28.24 14.29
N GLY A 134 13.37 28.31 15.61
CA GLY A 134 12.07 28.50 16.25
C GLY A 134 11.26 29.68 15.71
N VAL A 135 9.94 29.61 15.81
CA VAL A 135 9.04 30.61 15.21
C VAL A 135 9.04 31.90 16.03
N THR A 136 9.66 32.96 15.53
CA THR A 136 9.70 34.27 16.20
C THR A 136 8.30 34.82 16.43
N THR A 137 8.07 35.39 17.63
CA THR A 137 6.82 36.04 18.01
C THR A 137 6.81 37.53 17.68
N TYR A 138 5.64 38.07 17.39
CA TYR A 138 5.39 39.47 17.08
C TYR A 138 5.10 40.31 18.33
N PHE A 139 4.30 39.78 19.25
CA PHE A 139 3.81 40.50 20.43
C PHE A 139 4.17 39.80 21.74
N LEU A 140 4.17 38.46 21.79
CA LEU A 140 4.56 37.71 22.99
C LEU A 140 6.03 37.97 23.42
N ARG A 141 6.90 38.44 22.51
CA ARG A 141 8.24 38.96 22.85
C ARG A 141 8.23 40.11 23.87
N PHE A 142 7.17 40.92 23.92
CA PHE A 142 7.06 42.00 24.93
C PHE A 142 6.88 41.47 26.36
N VAL A 143 6.52 40.19 26.53
CA VAL A 143 6.50 39.48 27.82
C VAL A 143 7.59 38.41 27.91
N GLY A 144 8.65 38.52 27.11
CA GLY A 144 9.83 37.64 27.15
C GLY A 144 9.74 36.34 26.35
N LEU A 145 8.58 36.03 25.75
CA LEU A 145 8.40 34.83 24.91
C LEU A 145 8.77 35.12 23.46
N ASN A 146 10.06 35.07 23.14
CA ASN A 146 10.60 35.48 21.83
C ASN A 146 10.35 34.48 20.69
N ASN A 147 10.17 33.20 21.00
CA ASN A 147 9.99 32.12 20.03
C ASN A 147 8.91 31.13 20.50
N LEU A 148 8.27 30.47 19.53
CA LEU A 148 7.41 29.31 19.73
C LEU A 148 8.00 28.11 18.98
N ASP A 149 8.02 26.97 19.65
CA ASP A 149 8.45 25.69 19.07
C ASP A 149 7.27 25.01 18.37
N VAL A 150 7.46 24.65 17.10
CA VAL A 150 6.43 24.01 16.28
C VAL A 150 7.01 22.76 15.64
N ARG A 151 6.30 21.64 15.75
CA ARG A 151 6.64 20.36 15.10
C ARG A 151 5.44 19.88 14.28
N SER A 152 5.72 19.09 13.25
CA SER A 152 4.73 18.30 12.51
C SER A 152 5.38 16.99 12.13
N HIS A 153 4.56 15.97 11.92
CA HIS A 153 5.03 14.65 11.53
C HIS A 153 4.09 14.07 10.47
N SER A 154 4.64 13.20 9.65
CA SER A 154 3.87 12.43 8.68
C SER A 154 4.34 10.99 8.71
N VAL A 155 3.39 10.06 8.67
CA VAL A 155 3.66 8.63 8.45
C VAL A 155 3.07 8.29 7.09
N PHE A 156 3.91 7.75 6.21
CA PHE A 156 3.48 7.15 4.96
C PHE A 156 3.77 5.66 5.03
N GLU A 157 2.80 4.84 4.61
CA GLU A 157 2.95 3.40 4.41
C GLU A 157 2.91 3.07 2.91
N THR A 158 3.56 1.98 2.52
CA THR A 158 3.54 1.51 1.13
C THR A 158 2.22 0.81 0.90
N TYR A 159 1.29 1.51 0.27
CA TYR A 159 -0.02 0.95 -0.05
C TYR A 159 0.08 -0.11 -1.15
N TYR A 160 -0.13 -1.37 -0.76
CA TYR A 160 -0.28 -2.50 -1.69
C TYR A 160 -1.78 -2.75 -1.92
N PRO A 161 -2.33 -2.45 -3.10
CA PRO A 161 -3.72 -2.80 -3.38
C PRO A 161 -3.89 -4.32 -3.34
N THR A 162 -4.95 -4.81 -2.70
CA THR A 162 -5.20 -6.26 -2.52
C THR A 162 -5.15 -7.04 -3.84
N CYS A 163 -5.53 -6.39 -4.94
CA CYS A 163 -5.47 -6.91 -6.31
C CYS A 163 -4.07 -7.33 -6.78
N PHE A 164 -3.00 -6.75 -6.24
CA PHE A 164 -1.61 -7.15 -6.54
C PHE A 164 -1.06 -8.19 -5.55
N ARG A 165 -1.81 -8.53 -4.49
CA ARG A 165 -1.58 -9.73 -3.71
C ARG A 165 -2.26 -10.88 -4.45
N GLU A 166 -3.58 -10.98 -4.35
CA GLU A 166 -4.35 -12.06 -4.97
C GLU A 166 -5.48 -11.49 -5.82
N GLY A 167 -5.59 -11.97 -7.06
CA GLY A 167 -6.50 -11.41 -8.03
C GLY A 167 -6.13 -11.68 -9.47
N PHE A 168 -7.01 -11.22 -10.36
CA PHE A 168 -6.79 -11.12 -11.80
C PHE A 168 -6.65 -9.64 -12.17
N VAL A 169 -5.51 -9.24 -12.72
CA VAL A 169 -5.18 -7.85 -13.05
C VAL A 169 -4.71 -7.75 -14.51
N ALA A 170 -5.42 -7.00 -15.34
CA ALA A 170 -5.05 -6.80 -16.74
C ALA A 170 -5.03 -5.32 -17.15
N GLU A 171 -4.17 -4.94 -18.10
CA GLU A 171 -4.20 -3.58 -18.66
C GLU A 171 -5.43 -3.33 -19.56
N GLN A 172 -5.97 -4.35 -20.25
CA GLN A 172 -7.06 -4.18 -21.23
C GLN A 172 -8.39 -4.80 -20.78
N ARG A 173 -8.46 -6.13 -20.71
CA ARG A 173 -9.70 -6.85 -20.39
C ARG A 173 -9.45 -7.97 -19.40
N VAL A 174 -10.35 -8.13 -18.43
CA VAL A 174 -10.51 -9.41 -17.73
C VAL A 174 -11.88 -9.98 -18.07
N ASP A 175 -11.93 -11.09 -18.80
CA ASP A 175 -13.14 -11.89 -19.04
C ASP A 175 -13.16 -13.09 -18.07
N VAL A 176 -14.24 -13.21 -17.31
CA VAL A 176 -14.53 -14.38 -16.48
C VAL A 176 -15.85 -15.02 -16.86
N GLN A 177 -15.78 -16.33 -17.10
CA GLN A 177 -16.90 -17.12 -17.57
C GLN A 177 -17.88 -17.48 -16.41
N SER A 178 -18.74 -18.49 -16.59
CA SER A 178 -19.93 -18.67 -15.75
C SER A 178 -19.70 -19.49 -14.47
N ASN A 179 -20.58 -19.28 -13.49
CA ASN A 179 -20.70 -20.12 -12.28
C ASN A 179 -19.42 -20.19 -11.40
N ASN A 180 -18.63 -19.13 -11.35
CA ASN A 180 -17.48 -19.01 -10.46
C ASN A 180 -17.89 -18.46 -9.09
N THR A 181 -17.09 -18.76 -8.06
CA THR A 181 -17.24 -18.20 -6.72
C THR A 181 -15.94 -17.53 -6.29
N TYR A 182 -16.03 -16.25 -5.92
CA TYR A 182 -14.88 -15.45 -5.49
C TYR A 182 -14.95 -15.15 -4.00
N GLY A 183 -13.91 -15.58 -3.26
CA GLY A 183 -13.80 -15.36 -1.82
C GLY A 183 -13.65 -13.89 -1.40
N ASN A 184 -13.80 -13.66 -0.09
CA ASN A 184 -13.47 -12.37 0.53
C ASN A 184 -11.99 -12.05 0.27
N GLY A 185 -11.67 -10.79 -0.09
CA GLY A 185 -10.31 -10.33 -0.37
C GLY A 185 -9.86 -10.50 -1.82
N PHE A 186 -10.45 -11.45 -2.57
CA PHE A 186 -10.12 -11.63 -3.98
C PHE A 186 -10.50 -10.38 -4.81
N CYS A 187 -9.69 -10.05 -5.81
CA CYS A 187 -9.93 -8.89 -6.66
C CYS A 187 -9.84 -9.22 -8.15
N ILE A 188 -10.74 -8.61 -8.92
CA ILE A 188 -10.64 -8.51 -10.37
C ILE A 188 -10.43 -7.03 -10.72
N HIS A 189 -9.42 -6.74 -11.53
CA HIS A 189 -9.10 -5.40 -12.00
C HIS A 189 -8.79 -5.37 -13.48
N SER A 190 -9.30 -4.35 -14.18
CA SER A 190 -8.72 -3.97 -15.47
C SER A 190 -8.63 -2.45 -15.65
N ASN A 191 -7.62 -1.98 -16.39
CA ASN A 191 -7.45 -0.57 -16.72
C ASN A 191 -8.30 -0.09 -17.92
N ASP A 192 -9.00 -0.98 -18.62
CA ASP A 192 -10.04 -0.62 -19.60
C ASP A 192 -11.41 -1.17 -19.13
N HIS A 193 -11.70 -2.47 -19.24
CA HIS A 193 -12.98 -3.03 -18.75
C HIS A 193 -12.93 -4.48 -18.25
N VAL A 194 -14.00 -4.91 -17.59
CA VAL A 194 -14.18 -6.29 -17.10
C VAL A 194 -15.46 -6.88 -17.70
N GLU A 195 -15.39 -8.12 -18.16
CA GLU A 195 -16.52 -8.90 -18.65
C GLU A 195 -16.81 -10.04 -17.67
N ILE A 196 -18.08 -10.21 -17.29
CA ILE A 196 -18.51 -11.19 -16.30
C ILE A 196 -19.75 -11.90 -16.82
N ASN A 197 -19.61 -13.20 -17.14
CA ASN A 197 -20.71 -14.05 -17.56
C ASN A 197 -21.68 -14.34 -16.37
N ASN A 198 -22.73 -15.14 -16.57
CA ASN A 198 -23.79 -15.32 -15.57
C ASN A 198 -23.47 -16.38 -14.49
N GLY A 199 -24.13 -16.28 -13.34
CA GLY A 199 -24.06 -17.26 -12.25
C GLY A 199 -22.87 -17.10 -11.31
N ASN A 200 -22.08 -16.03 -11.48
CA ASN A 200 -20.91 -15.74 -10.66
C ASN A 200 -21.30 -15.16 -9.30
N THR A 201 -20.71 -15.68 -8.21
CA THR A 201 -20.97 -15.23 -6.84
C THR A 201 -19.76 -14.49 -6.27
N PHE A 202 -19.99 -13.26 -5.80
CA PHE A 202 -18.98 -12.38 -5.22
C PHE A 202 -19.27 -12.23 -3.71
N MET A 203 -18.35 -12.71 -2.86
CA MET A 203 -18.53 -12.60 -1.42
C MET A 203 -18.32 -11.16 -0.92
N SER A 204 -18.71 -10.91 0.33
CA SER A 204 -18.38 -9.63 0.98
C SER A 204 -16.85 -9.48 1.05
N GLY A 205 -16.34 -8.34 0.63
CA GLY A 205 -14.90 -8.04 0.57
C GLY A 205 -14.23 -8.36 -0.76
N THR A 206 -14.90 -9.07 -1.69
CA THR A 206 -14.43 -9.19 -3.08
C THR A 206 -14.48 -7.82 -3.77
N ILE A 207 -13.52 -7.54 -4.66
CA ILE A 207 -13.43 -6.30 -5.43
C ILE A 207 -13.54 -6.60 -6.92
N VAL A 208 -14.36 -5.84 -7.65
CA VAL A 208 -14.32 -5.78 -9.12
C VAL A 208 -14.08 -4.32 -9.49
N SER A 209 -13.03 -4.01 -10.22
CA SER A 209 -12.59 -2.62 -10.44
C SER A 209 -12.14 -2.34 -11.86
N MET A 210 -12.50 -1.15 -12.34
CA MET A 210 -12.08 -0.59 -13.63
C MET A 210 -12.21 0.94 -13.56
N PRO A 211 -11.64 1.74 -14.50
CA PRO A 211 -11.66 3.20 -14.40
C PRO A 211 -13.08 3.76 -14.19
N ASN A 212 -14.06 3.19 -14.89
CA ASN A 212 -15.46 3.53 -14.77
C ASN A 212 -16.33 2.26 -14.72
N LYS A 213 -16.90 1.97 -13.54
CA LYS A 213 -17.78 0.82 -13.29
C LYS A 213 -19.04 0.71 -14.19
N ALA A 214 -19.35 1.72 -15.02
CA ALA A 214 -20.43 1.63 -15.99
C ALA A 214 -20.04 0.84 -17.26
N ASP A 215 -18.74 0.64 -17.47
CA ASP A 215 -18.17 -0.10 -18.61
C ASP A 215 -18.08 -1.61 -18.34
N ILE A 216 -18.64 -2.07 -17.21
CA ILE A 216 -18.81 -3.49 -16.88
C ILE A 216 -19.71 -4.17 -17.92
N VAL A 217 -19.20 -5.24 -18.54
CA VAL A 217 -19.99 -6.06 -19.47
C VAL A 217 -20.57 -7.26 -18.70
N VAL A 218 -21.90 -7.35 -18.67
CA VAL A 218 -22.62 -8.53 -18.20
C VAL A 218 -23.72 -8.91 -19.21
N PRO A 219 -24.03 -10.21 -19.40
CA PRO A 219 -25.10 -10.64 -20.27
C PRO A 219 -26.43 -9.94 -19.97
N ASN A 220 -27.11 -9.45 -21.02
CA ASN A 220 -28.37 -8.70 -20.94
C ASN A 220 -28.33 -7.42 -20.06
N SER A 221 -27.14 -6.94 -19.67
CA SER A 221 -26.97 -5.83 -18.72
C SER A 221 -27.64 -6.06 -17.35
N ASP A 222 -27.86 -7.32 -16.95
CA ASP A 222 -28.48 -7.68 -15.67
C ASP A 222 -27.44 -8.13 -14.63
N PRO A 223 -27.02 -7.26 -13.70
CA PRO A 223 -26.08 -7.64 -12.64
C PRO A 223 -26.71 -8.54 -11.56
N THR A 224 -28.03 -8.76 -11.56
CA THR A 224 -28.69 -9.64 -10.57
C THR A 224 -28.44 -11.12 -10.86
N ALA A 225 -28.07 -11.46 -12.10
CA ALA A 225 -27.57 -12.78 -12.48
C ALA A 225 -26.22 -13.15 -11.82
N ASN A 226 -25.57 -12.18 -11.15
CA ASN A 226 -24.28 -12.33 -10.49
C ASN A 226 -24.33 -11.80 -9.04
N PRO A 227 -24.78 -12.63 -8.06
CA PRO A 227 -24.95 -12.22 -6.67
C PRO A 227 -23.69 -11.57 -6.07
N GLY A 228 -23.86 -10.40 -5.45
CA GLY A 228 -22.79 -9.64 -4.80
C GLY A 228 -21.97 -8.73 -5.73
N LEU A 229 -22.07 -8.85 -7.05
CA LEU A 229 -21.32 -8.04 -8.01
C LEU A 229 -21.51 -6.53 -7.79
N ALA A 230 -22.77 -6.09 -7.60
CA ALA A 230 -23.10 -4.68 -7.37
C ALA A 230 -22.41 -4.09 -6.12
N SER A 231 -22.14 -4.91 -5.10
CA SER A 231 -21.38 -4.51 -3.89
C SER A 231 -19.86 -4.62 -4.06
N ALA A 232 -19.37 -5.42 -5.01
CA ALA A 232 -17.95 -5.57 -5.34
C ALA A 232 -17.43 -4.46 -6.26
N LEU A 233 -18.29 -3.89 -7.13
CA LEU A 233 -17.92 -2.88 -8.13
C LEU A 233 -17.29 -1.60 -7.54
N ARG A 234 -16.13 -1.19 -8.05
CA ARG A 234 -15.39 0.04 -7.73
C ARG A 234 -14.98 0.75 -9.03
N SER A 235 -14.89 2.08 -8.97
CA SER A 235 -14.22 2.87 -10.01
C SER A 235 -12.79 3.19 -9.56
N GLY A 236 -11.82 3.00 -10.46
CA GLY A 236 -10.41 3.31 -10.24
C GLY A 236 -9.52 2.56 -11.24
N SER A 237 -8.37 3.16 -11.58
CA SER A 237 -7.30 2.55 -12.38
C SER A 237 -6.07 2.33 -11.49
N TYR A 238 -5.27 1.31 -11.81
CA TYR A 238 -3.99 1.08 -11.15
C TYR A 238 -2.83 1.21 -12.14
N HIS A 239 -1.68 1.73 -11.70
CA HIS A 239 -0.46 1.56 -12.48
C HIS A 239 0.05 0.13 -12.23
N VAL A 240 -0.02 -0.75 -13.23
CA VAL A 240 0.34 -2.18 -13.08
C VAL A 240 1.88 -2.35 -13.14
N ARG A 241 2.58 -1.67 -12.21
CA ARG A 241 4.06 -1.52 -12.12
C ARG A 241 4.87 -2.82 -12.26
N ILE A 242 4.25 -3.96 -11.96
CA ILE A 242 4.88 -5.27 -12.07
C ILE A 242 5.19 -5.64 -13.54
N LEU A 243 4.45 -5.09 -14.50
CA LEU A 243 4.68 -5.29 -15.93
C LEU A 243 5.95 -4.59 -16.41
N ASP A 244 6.17 -3.34 -15.98
CA ASP A 244 7.41 -2.58 -16.26
C ASP A 244 8.64 -3.33 -15.72
N ARG A 245 8.47 -4.00 -14.58
CA ARG A 245 9.49 -4.77 -13.85
C ARG A 245 9.74 -6.17 -14.40
N ILE A 246 9.02 -6.65 -15.42
CA ILE A 246 9.24 -8.01 -15.96
C ILE A 246 10.71 -8.20 -16.39
N ASN A 247 11.32 -7.19 -17.02
CA ASN A 247 12.74 -7.24 -17.40
C ASN A 247 13.69 -7.25 -16.19
N ASP A 248 13.40 -6.46 -15.15
CA ASP A 248 14.21 -6.43 -13.93
C ASP A 248 14.11 -7.75 -13.15
N ILE A 249 12.93 -8.38 -13.14
CA ILE A 249 12.69 -9.71 -12.58
C ILE A 249 13.48 -10.76 -13.35
N ILE A 250 13.40 -10.75 -14.69
CA ILE A 250 14.14 -11.65 -15.58
C ILE A 250 15.65 -11.57 -15.31
N ALA A 251 16.21 -10.36 -15.20
CA ALA A 251 17.62 -10.17 -14.89
C ALA A 251 17.97 -10.52 -13.43
N GLY A 252 17.03 -10.26 -12.51
CA GLY A 252 17.24 -10.37 -11.08
C GLY A 252 17.21 -11.78 -10.51
N VAL A 253 16.49 -12.73 -11.12
CA VAL A 253 16.44 -14.12 -10.63
C VAL A 253 17.79 -14.85 -10.67
N GLU A 254 18.78 -14.34 -11.41
CA GLU A 254 20.12 -14.90 -11.49
C GLU A 254 21.19 -14.13 -10.70
N ASP A 255 20.88 -12.94 -10.19
CA ASP A 255 21.80 -12.11 -9.39
C ASP A 255 21.45 -12.22 -7.90
N PRO A 256 22.28 -12.85 -7.05
CA PRO A 256 22.03 -12.98 -5.62
C PRO A 256 21.86 -11.66 -4.86
N ASN A 257 22.30 -10.54 -5.43
CA ASN A 257 22.16 -9.21 -4.83
C ASN A 257 20.83 -8.53 -5.20
N SER A 258 20.06 -9.13 -6.12
CA SER A 258 18.78 -8.61 -6.58
C SER A 258 17.66 -8.89 -5.57
N PRO A 259 16.72 -7.95 -5.33
CA PRO A 259 15.54 -8.21 -4.53
C PRO A 259 14.60 -9.28 -5.12
N TYR A 260 14.82 -9.69 -6.37
CA TYR A 260 14.04 -10.73 -7.07
C TYR A 260 14.60 -12.14 -6.90
N PHE A 261 15.83 -12.28 -6.39
CA PHE A 261 16.46 -13.57 -6.12
C PHE A 261 15.84 -14.25 -4.89
N ARG A 262 15.70 -15.57 -4.92
CA ARG A 262 15.13 -16.36 -3.81
C ARG A 262 16.13 -17.37 -3.27
N THR A 263 16.70 -17.04 -2.11
CA THR A 263 17.54 -17.96 -1.32
C THR A 263 16.79 -19.20 -0.83
N ASP A 264 15.46 -19.14 -0.76
CA ASP A 264 14.64 -20.29 -0.37
C ASP A 264 14.52 -21.31 -1.52
N TYR A 265 14.66 -20.86 -2.77
CA TYR A 265 14.47 -21.69 -3.98
C TYR A 265 15.81 -22.05 -4.66
N VAL A 266 16.87 -21.30 -4.40
CA VAL A 266 18.21 -21.53 -4.93
C VAL A 266 19.20 -21.64 -3.77
N ASP A 267 19.93 -22.75 -3.72
CA ASP A 267 20.99 -22.95 -2.73
C ASP A 267 22.16 -22.03 -3.02
N ILE A 268 22.57 -21.24 -2.03
CA ILE A 268 23.68 -20.29 -2.12
C ILE A 268 24.89 -20.77 -1.32
N ASP A 269 26.09 -20.53 -1.86
CA ASP A 269 27.35 -20.73 -1.15
C ASP A 269 27.53 -19.61 -0.10
N PRO A 270 27.61 -19.93 1.21
CA PRO A 270 27.71 -18.92 2.27
C PRO A 270 29.04 -18.12 2.24
N LEU A 271 30.05 -18.54 1.48
CA LEU A 271 31.32 -17.83 1.35
C LEU A 271 31.34 -16.82 0.19
N THR A 272 30.65 -17.13 -0.91
CA THR A 272 30.65 -16.27 -2.11
C THR A 272 29.33 -15.58 -2.39
N GLY A 273 28.23 -16.00 -1.75
CA GLY A 273 26.88 -15.52 -2.00
C GLY A 273 26.27 -16.02 -3.31
N ASN A 274 26.99 -16.80 -4.12
CA ASN A 274 26.54 -17.24 -5.45
C ASN A 274 25.72 -18.55 -5.40
N PRO A 275 24.91 -18.85 -6.42
CA PRO A 275 24.23 -20.14 -6.54
C PRO A 275 25.25 -21.29 -6.56
N VAL A 276 25.04 -22.31 -5.73
CA VAL A 276 25.91 -23.50 -5.64
C VAL A 276 25.95 -24.26 -6.96
N ASN A 277 24.80 -24.37 -7.63
CA ASN A 277 24.65 -25.12 -8.87
C ASN A 277 24.02 -24.24 -9.96
N ARG A 278 24.66 -24.21 -11.14
CA ARG A 278 24.09 -23.74 -12.40
C ARG A 278 24.11 -24.89 -13.42
N VAL A 279 22.97 -25.18 -14.04
CA VAL A 279 22.78 -26.33 -14.94
C VAL A 279 22.37 -25.82 -16.32
N THR A 280 23.21 -26.01 -17.33
CA THR A 280 22.85 -25.67 -18.72
C THR A 280 22.10 -26.84 -19.37
N LEU A 281 20.83 -26.63 -19.69
CA LEU A 281 19.97 -27.59 -20.38
C LEU A 281 19.97 -27.33 -21.89
N ASN A 282 19.98 -28.40 -22.69
CA ASN A 282 19.99 -28.29 -24.15
C ASN A 282 18.59 -28.00 -24.71
N GLY A 283 18.29 -26.73 -25.02
CA GLY A 283 17.04 -26.29 -25.66
C GLY A 283 16.76 -26.90 -27.05
N ASN A 284 17.75 -27.53 -27.67
CA ASN A 284 17.59 -28.28 -28.92
C ASN A 284 17.38 -29.79 -28.70
N GLY A 285 17.55 -30.27 -27.47
CA GLY A 285 17.43 -31.68 -27.07
C GLY A 285 15.98 -32.13 -26.80
N PRO A 286 15.79 -33.17 -25.95
CA PRO A 286 14.47 -33.76 -25.67
C PRO A 286 13.59 -32.91 -24.74
N GLY A 287 14.08 -31.77 -24.26
CA GLY A 287 13.42 -30.84 -23.34
C GLY A 287 13.87 -30.96 -21.89
N VAL A 288 13.19 -30.24 -20.99
CA VAL A 288 13.47 -30.28 -19.55
C VAL A 288 12.89 -31.58 -19.00
N ARG A 289 13.69 -32.34 -18.25
CA ARG A 289 13.30 -33.62 -17.65
C ARG A 289 13.65 -33.64 -16.18
N LEU A 290 12.89 -34.38 -15.39
CA LEU A 290 13.18 -34.59 -13.98
C LEU A 290 14.54 -35.29 -13.73
N SER A 291 15.04 -36.06 -14.71
CA SER A 291 16.40 -36.65 -14.66
C SER A 291 17.54 -35.62 -14.69
N ASP A 292 17.26 -34.44 -15.25
CA ASP A 292 18.24 -33.39 -15.50
C ASP A 292 18.03 -32.22 -14.51
N TRP A 293 17.07 -32.37 -13.58
CA TRP A 293 16.73 -31.40 -12.55
C TRP A 293 17.66 -31.56 -11.35
N VAL A 294 18.23 -30.45 -10.89
CA VAL A 294 19.00 -30.36 -9.67
C VAL A 294 18.26 -29.42 -8.71
N PRO A 295 17.64 -29.93 -7.63
CA PRO A 295 17.00 -29.09 -6.63
C PRO A 295 17.97 -28.03 -6.08
N GLY A 296 17.49 -26.82 -5.87
CA GLY A 296 18.28 -25.67 -5.46
C GLY A 296 19.16 -25.05 -6.55
N ALA A 297 19.10 -25.50 -7.81
CA ALA A 297 19.90 -24.96 -8.91
C ALA A 297 19.18 -23.93 -9.78
N VAL A 298 19.97 -23.10 -10.46
CA VAL A 298 19.52 -22.27 -11.59
C VAL A 298 19.74 -23.06 -12.89
N HIS A 299 18.67 -23.31 -13.63
CA HIS A 299 18.69 -24.05 -14.89
C HIS A 299 18.55 -23.10 -16.08
N GLU A 300 19.58 -23.00 -16.91
CA GLU A 300 19.55 -22.18 -18.13
C GLU A 300 19.20 -23.05 -19.34
N LEU A 301 18.10 -22.74 -20.03
CA LEU A 301 17.61 -23.47 -21.21
C LEU A 301 17.56 -22.55 -22.42
N THR A 302 18.62 -22.55 -23.23
CA THR A 302 18.74 -21.66 -24.39
C THR A 302 18.43 -22.37 -25.72
N CYS A 303 17.43 -21.85 -26.43
CA CYS A 303 17.03 -22.25 -27.78
C CYS A 303 17.72 -21.38 -28.85
N ASN A 304 18.00 -22.00 -30.00
CA ASN A 304 18.61 -21.33 -31.17
C ASN A 304 17.63 -20.50 -32.02
N SER A 305 16.33 -20.57 -31.73
CA SER A 305 15.26 -19.91 -32.46
C SER A 305 14.11 -19.57 -31.51
N PRO A 306 13.51 -18.36 -31.58
CA PRO A 306 12.38 -17.99 -30.73
C PRO A 306 11.12 -18.81 -31.01
N SER A 307 11.00 -19.44 -32.18
CA SER A 307 9.87 -20.33 -32.50
C SER A 307 10.09 -21.78 -32.04
N LYS A 308 11.23 -22.09 -31.41
CA LYS A 308 11.55 -23.44 -30.93
C LYS A 308 10.69 -23.76 -29.71
N LYS A 309 9.90 -24.83 -29.85
CA LYS A 309 9.11 -25.43 -28.78
C LYS A 309 9.91 -26.49 -28.06
N VAL A 310 9.77 -26.53 -26.74
CA VAL A 310 10.48 -27.46 -25.84
C VAL A 310 9.49 -28.01 -24.83
N ASN A 311 9.48 -29.33 -24.66
CA ASN A 311 8.65 -29.98 -23.64
C ASN A 311 9.27 -29.75 -22.25
N PHE A 312 8.41 -29.50 -21.26
CA PHE A 312 8.79 -29.38 -19.86
C PHE A 312 8.16 -30.50 -19.05
N GLY A 313 9.01 -31.44 -18.61
CA GLY A 313 8.66 -32.64 -17.88
C GLY A 313 7.91 -33.70 -18.68
N SER A 314 7.59 -34.78 -17.96
CA SER A 314 6.74 -35.89 -18.34
C SER A 314 5.48 -35.90 -17.47
N PRO A 315 4.39 -36.59 -17.86
CA PRO A 315 3.20 -36.70 -17.02
C PRO A 315 3.52 -37.25 -15.62
N SER A 316 3.05 -36.55 -14.59
CA SER A 316 3.30 -36.80 -13.15
C SER A 316 4.71 -36.45 -12.65
N ASP A 317 5.55 -35.75 -13.43
CA ASP A 317 6.80 -35.19 -12.90
C ASP A 317 6.50 -34.05 -11.90
N ILE A 318 7.19 -34.07 -10.75
CA ILE A 318 7.13 -33.02 -9.73
C ILE A 318 8.50 -32.32 -9.71
N PHE A 319 8.53 -31.04 -10.04
CA PHE A 319 9.72 -30.21 -9.99
C PHE A 319 9.70 -29.43 -8.67
N ASP A 320 10.70 -29.67 -7.83
CA ASP A 320 10.79 -29.16 -6.47
C ASP A 320 12.06 -28.31 -6.33
N LYS A 321 11.90 -27.10 -5.78
CA LYS A 321 12.96 -26.14 -5.43
C LYS A 321 13.91 -25.80 -6.59
N GLY A 322 13.70 -24.69 -7.29
CA GLY A 322 14.68 -24.23 -8.29
C GLY A 322 14.25 -23.09 -9.20
N VAL A 323 15.18 -22.62 -10.03
CA VAL A 323 14.90 -21.57 -11.04
C VAL A 323 15.16 -22.14 -12.43
N VAL A 324 14.33 -21.73 -13.40
CA VAL A 324 14.51 -22.00 -14.82
C VAL A 324 14.50 -20.68 -15.58
N VAL A 325 15.52 -20.41 -16.38
CA VAL A 325 15.59 -19.25 -17.27
C VAL A 325 15.68 -19.72 -18.71
N THR A 326 14.81 -19.20 -19.58
CA THR A 326 14.75 -19.62 -20.98
C THR A 326 14.37 -18.52 -21.96
N ASN A 327 14.62 -18.77 -23.25
CA ASN A 327 14.08 -18.04 -24.40
C ASN A 327 13.23 -18.95 -25.33
N CYS A 328 12.96 -20.19 -24.91
CA CYS A 328 12.19 -21.19 -25.65
C CYS A 328 10.68 -21.01 -25.44
N ILE A 329 9.85 -21.50 -26.36
CA ILE A 329 8.42 -21.73 -26.06
C ILE A 329 8.30 -23.01 -25.24
N LEU A 330 7.86 -22.93 -23.98
CA LEU A 330 7.72 -24.12 -23.14
C LEU A 330 6.34 -24.75 -23.28
N GLN A 331 6.34 -26.07 -23.46
CA GLN A 331 5.18 -26.94 -23.48
C GLN A 331 5.21 -27.83 -22.25
N PHE A 332 4.59 -27.40 -21.16
CA PHE A 332 4.42 -28.21 -19.96
C PHE A 332 3.58 -29.46 -20.27
N ALA A 333 4.09 -30.61 -19.84
CA ALA A 333 3.27 -31.81 -19.68
C ALA A 333 2.33 -31.63 -18.46
N SER A 334 1.66 -32.71 -18.03
CA SER A 334 0.98 -32.68 -16.74
C SER A 334 2.03 -32.80 -15.63
N VAL A 335 2.44 -31.66 -15.08
CA VAL A 335 3.54 -31.54 -14.12
C VAL A 335 3.12 -30.68 -12.92
N GLU A 336 3.76 -30.89 -11.79
CA GLU A 336 3.62 -30.05 -10.60
C GLU A 336 4.91 -29.25 -10.36
N LEU A 337 4.78 -27.97 -10.05
CA LEU A 337 5.89 -27.05 -9.75
C LEU A 337 5.77 -26.60 -8.29
N ARG A 338 6.80 -26.83 -7.46
CA ARG A 338 6.82 -26.47 -6.03
C ARG A 338 8.09 -25.71 -5.68
N ASP A 339 7.98 -24.50 -5.12
CA ASP A 339 9.14 -23.64 -4.84
C ASP A 339 10.01 -23.42 -6.11
N VAL A 340 9.34 -23.31 -7.27
CA VAL A 340 9.94 -23.15 -8.59
C VAL A 340 9.57 -21.80 -9.21
N ILE A 341 10.57 -21.13 -9.79
CA ILE A 341 10.37 -19.97 -10.67
C ILE A 341 10.76 -20.34 -12.10
N VAL A 342 9.85 -20.17 -13.06
CA VAL A 342 10.12 -20.31 -14.50
C VAL A 342 10.03 -18.95 -15.16
N ILE A 343 11.17 -18.49 -15.68
CA ILE A 343 11.35 -17.21 -16.35
C ILE A 343 11.53 -17.44 -17.85
N ASN A 344 10.76 -16.73 -18.68
CA ASN A 344 10.81 -16.87 -20.13
C ASN A 344 10.85 -15.54 -20.88
N THR A 345 12.00 -15.26 -21.49
CA THR A 345 12.28 -14.08 -22.32
C THR A 345 11.63 -14.13 -23.71
N ASN A 346 11.02 -15.27 -24.08
CA ASN A 346 10.29 -15.41 -25.32
C ASN A 346 9.06 -14.46 -25.36
N THR A 347 8.73 -13.94 -26.53
CA THR A 347 7.65 -12.94 -26.73
C THR A 347 6.45 -13.48 -27.53
N ASP A 348 6.37 -14.79 -27.78
CA ASP A 348 5.21 -15.43 -28.42
C ASP A 348 3.95 -15.31 -27.54
N ALA A 349 2.76 -15.29 -28.15
CA ALA A 349 1.50 -15.28 -27.40
C ALA A 349 1.27 -16.57 -26.57
N ASN A 350 2.05 -17.63 -26.81
CA ASN A 350 1.99 -18.92 -26.12
C ASN A 350 3.36 -19.32 -25.54
N SER A 351 4.19 -18.36 -25.12
CA SER A 351 5.52 -18.62 -24.54
C SER A 351 5.49 -19.64 -23.39
N PHE A 352 4.41 -19.65 -22.61
CA PHE A 352 4.04 -20.80 -21.79
C PHE A 352 2.76 -21.45 -22.31
N LYS A 353 2.81 -22.78 -22.45
CA LYS A 353 1.66 -23.60 -22.82
C LYS A 353 1.62 -24.89 -22.03
N ALA A 354 0.46 -25.29 -21.56
CA ALA A 354 0.18 -26.68 -21.18
C ALA A 354 -0.98 -27.18 -22.06
N SER A 355 -1.10 -28.49 -22.27
CA SER A 355 -2.33 -29.04 -22.85
C SER A 355 -3.37 -29.37 -21.79
N SER A 356 -2.94 -29.90 -20.64
CA SER A 356 -3.78 -30.30 -19.51
C SER A 356 -2.89 -30.56 -18.28
N GLY A 357 -3.43 -30.38 -17.07
CA GLY A 357 -2.86 -30.96 -15.85
C GLY A 357 -1.57 -30.32 -15.35
N LEU A 358 -1.38 -29.03 -15.62
CA LEU A 358 -0.30 -28.24 -15.02
C LEU A 358 -0.75 -27.76 -13.64
N THR A 359 0.05 -28.05 -12.62
CA THR A 359 -0.15 -27.58 -11.25
C THR A 359 0.96 -26.61 -10.86
N VAL A 360 0.59 -25.37 -10.56
CA VAL A 360 1.50 -24.28 -10.16
C VAL A 360 1.39 -24.04 -8.66
N GLY A 361 2.36 -24.55 -7.92
CA GLY A 361 2.40 -24.53 -6.47
C GLY A 361 1.67 -25.72 -5.83
N ARG A 362 1.79 -25.84 -4.50
CA ARG A 362 1.34 -27.00 -3.74
C ARG A 362 -0.04 -26.81 -3.12
N ASP A 363 -0.93 -27.79 -3.30
CA ASP A 363 -2.19 -27.90 -2.54
C ASP A 363 -1.90 -28.27 -1.08
N ASP A 364 -1.90 -27.27 -0.19
CA ASP A 364 -1.71 -27.43 1.25
C ASP A 364 -2.53 -26.45 2.13
N GLY A 365 -3.58 -25.84 1.56
CA GLY A 365 -4.49 -24.95 2.27
C GLY A 365 -3.84 -23.64 2.74
N CYS A 366 -3.16 -22.95 1.81
CA CYS A 366 -2.42 -21.71 2.07
C CYS A 366 -1.26 -21.82 3.08
N SER A 367 -0.62 -23.01 3.24
CA SER A 367 0.52 -23.16 4.15
C SER A 367 1.76 -22.46 3.60
N ALA A 368 2.71 -22.08 4.47
CA ALA A 368 3.90 -21.34 4.04
C ALA A 368 4.89 -22.22 3.25
N GLY A 369 5.33 -21.74 2.07
CA GLY A 369 6.19 -22.47 1.13
C GLY A 369 5.38 -23.13 0.01
N GLY A 370 6.02 -23.91 -0.86
CA GLY A 370 5.36 -24.71 -1.89
C GLY A 370 4.82 -23.95 -3.10
N GLY A 371 4.65 -22.62 -3.05
CA GLY A 371 4.20 -21.80 -4.17
C GLY A 371 5.15 -21.80 -5.37
N ALA A 372 4.66 -21.45 -6.56
CA ALA A 372 5.47 -21.40 -7.78
C ALA A 372 5.11 -20.21 -8.67
N GLN A 373 6.03 -19.83 -9.56
CA GLN A 373 5.93 -18.59 -10.33
C GLN A 373 6.26 -18.80 -11.81
N LEU A 374 5.40 -18.30 -12.70
CA LEU A 374 5.65 -18.25 -14.14
C LEU A 374 5.71 -16.78 -14.55
N VAL A 375 6.84 -16.34 -15.12
CA VAL A 375 7.02 -14.94 -15.59
C VAL A 375 7.48 -14.95 -17.06
N THR A 376 6.83 -14.19 -17.93
CA THR A 376 7.21 -14.11 -19.35
C THR A 376 6.97 -12.76 -20.04
N LEU A 377 7.82 -12.45 -21.04
CA LEU A 377 7.60 -11.36 -22.00
C LEU A 377 6.59 -11.72 -23.11
N GLY A 378 6.11 -12.96 -23.13
CA GLY A 378 5.07 -13.45 -24.02
C GLY A 378 3.72 -13.55 -23.32
N GLY A 379 2.90 -14.48 -23.81
CA GLY A 379 1.62 -14.86 -23.22
C GLY A 379 1.59 -16.29 -22.69
N MET A 380 0.48 -16.65 -22.06
CA MET A 380 0.25 -17.98 -21.49
C MET A 380 -1.06 -18.60 -21.98
N ASN A 381 -1.06 -19.90 -22.23
CA ASN A 381 -2.22 -20.63 -22.75
C ASN A 381 -2.38 -22.01 -22.08
N PHE A 382 -3.40 -22.15 -21.24
CA PHE A 382 -3.67 -23.34 -20.42
C PHE A 382 -5.14 -23.79 -20.60
N PRO A 383 -5.50 -24.43 -21.73
CA PRO A 383 -6.89 -24.60 -22.16
C PRO A 383 -7.69 -25.67 -21.42
N SER A 384 -7.09 -26.41 -20.49
CA SER A 384 -7.80 -27.30 -19.56
C SER A 384 -6.97 -27.67 -18.33
N ASP A 385 -7.66 -27.99 -17.24
CA ASP A 385 -7.11 -28.64 -16.04
C ASP A 385 -5.87 -27.95 -15.46
N LEU A 386 -5.83 -26.61 -15.53
CA LEU A 386 -4.87 -25.82 -14.77
C LEU A 386 -5.23 -25.86 -13.28
N GLN A 387 -4.22 -25.99 -12.43
CA GLN A 387 -4.34 -25.88 -10.98
C GLN A 387 -3.31 -24.87 -10.48
N ILE A 388 -3.69 -24.00 -9.55
CA ILE A 388 -2.81 -22.96 -8.98
C ILE A 388 -3.06 -22.85 -7.47
N TYR A 389 -2.02 -23.09 -6.68
CA TYR A 389 -2.05 -23.07 -5.22
C TYR A 389 -0.88 -22.22 -4.72
N GLY A 390 -1.13 -21.02 -4.18
CA GLY A 390 -0.06 -20.09 -3.80
C GLY A 390 0.80 -19.60 -4.98
N GLY A 391 0.25 -19.64 -6.20
CA GLY A 391 0.98 -19.44 -7.45
C GLY A 391 0.81 -18.06 -8.08
N GLN A 392 1.88 -17.58 -8.75
CA GLN A 392 1.90 -16.28 -9.43
C GLN A 392 2.21 -16.42 -10.93
N LEU A 393 1.31 -15.89 -11.77
CA LEU A 393 1.42 -15.85 -13.22
C LEU A 393 1.57 -14.40 -13.69
N ILE A 394 2.71 -14.04 -14.29
CA ILE A 394 2.97 -12.68 -14.81
C ILE A 394 3.34 -12.79 -16.29
N ALA A 395 2.56 -12.14 -17.16
CA ALA A 395 2.82 -12.11 -18.60
C ALA A 395 2.74 -10.68 -19.14
N ALA A 396 3.65 -10.32 -20.04
CA ALA A 396 3.53 -9.06 -20.78
C ALA A 396 2.37 -9.10 -21.80
N LYS A 397 1.89 -10.28 -22.17
CA LYS A 397 0.76 -10.50 -23.08
C LYS A 397 -0.38 -11.29 -22.43
N THR A 398 -1.37 -11.61 -23.24
CA THR A 398 -2.58 -12.38 -22.92
C THR A 398 -2.29 -13.63 -22.07
N ILE A 399 -3.10 -13.84 -21.02
CA ILE A 399 -3.16 -15.09 -20.26
C ILE A 399 -4.54 -15.71 -20.45
N SER A 400 -4.61 -16.85 -21.13
CA SER A 400 -5.84 -17.63 -21.27
C SER A 400 -5.74 -18.93 -20.51
N PHE A 401 -6.72 -19.22 -19.65
CA PHE A 401 -6.74 -20.43 -18.84
C PHE A 401 -8.15 -21.00 -18.63
N ALA A 402 -8.22 -22.33 -18.57
CA ALA A 402 -9.34 -23.06 -18.02
C ALA A 402 -8.83 -23.97 -16.89
N ALA A 403 -9.09 -23.58 -15.65
CA ALA A 403 -8.70 -24.34 -14.47
C ALA A 403 -9.68 -25.46 -14.13
N ARG A 404 -9.22 -26.41 -13.32
CA ARG A 404 -10.05 -27.46 -12.73
C ARG A 404 -11.02 -26.84 -11.70
N PRO A 405 -12.25 -27.37 -11.53
CA PRO A 405 -13.07 -27.08 -10.36
C PRO A 405 -12.26 -27.28 -9.06
N ASP A 406 -12.41 -26.33 -8.14
CA ASP A 406 -11.63 -26.21 -6.88
C ASP A 406 -10.10 -26.22 -7.05
N GLY A 407 -9.60 -25.95 -8.27
CA GLY A 407 -8.17 -25.94 -8.59
C GLY A 407 -7.47 -24.59 -8.42
N ILE A 408 -8.08 -23.61 -7.73
CA ILE A 408 -7.49 -22.28 -7.55
C ILE A 408 -7.60 -21.81 -6.09
N GLU A 409 -6.45 -21.64 -5.44
CA GLU A 409 -6.35 -21.08 -4.09
C GLU A 409 -5.11 -20.16 -4.00
N GLY A 410 -5.27 -18.93 -3.51
CA GLY A 410 -4.15 -18.01 -3.32
C GLY A 410 -3.41 -17.65 -4.61
N VAL A 411 -4.14 -17.14 -5.62
CA VAL A 411 -3.58 -16.89 -6.96
C VAL A 411 -3.37 -15.40 -7.26
N SER A 412 -2.26 -15.11 -7.94
CA SER A 412 -1.95 -13.80 -8.52
C SER A 412 -1.76 -13.95 -10.04
N ILE A 413 -2.70 -13.45 -10.87
CA ILE A 413 -2.56 -13.44 -12.33
C ILE A 413 -2.49 -12.00 -12.82
N VAL A 414 -1.40 -11.63 -13.49
CA VAL A 414 -1.18 -10.29 -14.04
C VAL A 414 -0.81 -10.35 -15.52
N SER A 415 -1.54 -9.63 -16.37
CA SER A 415 -1.32 -9.54 -17.82
C SER A 415 -1.17 -8.10 -18.31
N GLY A 416 -0.22 -7.87 -19.21
CA GLY A 416 -0.09 -6.61 -19.96
C GLY A 416 -1.04 -6.45 -21.14
N GLU A 417 -1.90 -7.45 -21.41
CA GLU A 417 -2.99 -7.36 -22.38
C GLU A 417 -4.31 -7.74 -21.68
N GLN A 418 -4.76 -8.98 -21.85
CA GLN A 418 -6.06 -9.48 -21.39
C GLN A 418 -5.92 -10.79 -20.61
N ILE A 419 -6.89 -11.05 -19.73
CA ILE A 419 -7.04 -12.32 -19.03
C ILE A 419 -8.37 -12.96 -19.46
N ASP A 420 -8.30 -14.22 -19.90
CA ASP A 420 -9.45 -15.05 -20.29
C ASP A 420 -9.55 -16.25 -19.35
N GLY A 421 -10.51 -16.23 -18.42
CA GLY A 421 -10.63 -17.21 -17.32
C GLY A 421 -11.73 -18.27 -17.47
N SER A 422 -11.64 -19.33 -16.67
CA SER A 422 -12.58 -20.47 -16.65
C SER A 422 -14.00 -20.17 -16.14
N SER A 423 -14.89 -21.15 -16.38
CA SER A 423 -16.13 -21.37 -15.63
C SER A 423 -15.91 -22.36 -14.47
N LEU A 424 -16.85 -22.42 -13.53
CA LEU A 424 -16.92 -23.42 -12.45
C LEU A 424 -15.69 -23.45 -11.51
N ILE A 425 -14.97 -22.33 -11.36
CA ILE A 425 -13.89 -22.20 -10.38
C ILE A 425 -14.39 -21.60 -9.06
N ASN A 426 -13.96 -22.21 -7.97
CA ASN A 426 -14.00 -21.64 -6.64
C ASN A 426 -12.62 -21.05 -6.35
N VAL A 427 -12.54 -19.77 -5.97
CA VAL A 427 -11.27 -19.07 -5.79
C VAL A 427 -11.10 -18.75 -4.31
N GLY A 428 -10.26 -19.55 -3.65
CA GLY A 428 -9.83 -19.33 -2.26
C GLY A 428 -8.87 -18.13 -2.15
N PHE A 429 -8.96 -17.41 -1.04
CA PHE A 429 -8.09 -16.27 -0.72
C PHE A 429 -7.21 -16.59 0.49
N CYS A 430 -5.89 -16.52 0.31
CA CYS A 430 -4.88 -16.89 1.31
C CYS A 430 -4.34 -15.70 2.14
N GLY A 431 -4.71 -14.47 1.78
CA GLY A 431 -4.20 -13.24 2.41
C GLY A 431 -2.71 -12.96 2.15
N GLY A 432 -2.10 -13.65 1.17
CA GLY A 432 -0.67 -13.68 0.90
C GLY A 432 0.08 -14.85 1.54
N SER A 433 -0.58 -15.72 2.31
CA SER A 433 0.03 -16.91 2.91
C SER A 433 0.27 -17.99 1.84
N GLY A 434 1.41 -18.69 1.90
CA GLY A 434 1.81 -19.71 0.91
C GLY A 434 2.19 -19.19 -0.48
N MET A 435 1.92 -17.91 -0.76
CA MET A 435 2.24 -17.33 -2.06
C MET A 435 3.74 -17.14 -2.29
N ALA A 436 4.21 -17.63 -3.44
CA ALA A 436 5.48 -17.22 -3.99
C ALA A 436 5.38 -15.76 -4.51
N THR A 437 5.95 -14.80 -3.77
CA THR A 437 5.93 -13.37 -4.11
C THR A 437 7.28 -12.89 -4.68
N ILE A 438 7.34 -12.68 -6.00
CA ILE A 438 8.54 -12.07 -6.65
C ILE A 438 8.40 -10.56 -6.77
N SER A 439 7.17 -10.06 -6.69
CA SER A 439 6.88 -8.65 -6.76
C SER A 439 7.35 -7.87 -5.53
N TRP A 440 7.48 -8.52 -4.36
CA TRP A 440 7.65 -7.84 -3.06
C TRP A 440 8.52 -8.63 -2.08
N PRO A 441 9.29 -7.95 -1.20
CA PRO A 441 9.82 -8.56 0.02
C PRO A 441 8.67 -9.13 0.88
N SER A 442 8.95 -10.16 1.66
CA SER A 442 7.94 -10.90 2.44
C SER A 442 7.31 -10.04 3.55
N ILE A 443 6.10 -9.54 3.32
CA ILE A 443 5.30 -8.81 4.32
C ILE A 443 4.40 -9.78 5.10
N SER A 444 4.77 -10.04 6.35
CA SER A 444 3.99 -10.80 7.32
C SER A 444 2.94 -9.92 8.03
N ALA A 445 1.85 -9.58 7.34
CA ALA A 445 0.69 -8.93 7.97
C ALA A 445 -0.65 -9.23 7.29
N SER A 446 -1.59 -9.74 8.11
CA SER A 446 -3.02 -9.88 7.80
C SER A 446 -3.69 -8.52 7.54
N PRO A 447 -4.72 -8.44 6.69
CA PRO A 447 -5.35 -7.17 6.34
C PRO A 447 -6.20 -6.58 7.50
N PRO A 448 -6.21 -5.25 7.70
CA PRO A 448 -7.21 -4.58 8.51
C PRO A 448 -8.51 -4.34 7.73
N ASP A 449 -9.66 -4.52 8.39
CA ASP A 449 -10.95 -4.04 7.89
C ASP A 449 -10.96 -2.51 7.85
N PHE A 450 -11.16 -1.91 6.67
CA PHE A 450 -11.22 -0.46 6.49
C PHE A 450 -12.60 0.13 6.80
N PRO A 451 -12.75 1.02 7.80
CA PRO A 451 -13.90 1.91 7.90
C PRO A 451 -13.79 3.01 6.83
N ARG A 452 -14.92 3.38 6.21
CA ARG A 452 -14.95 4.46 5.20
C ARG A 452 -14.61 5.82 5.83
N PRO A 453 -13.81 6.68 5.17
CA PRO A 453 -13.56 8.03 5.67
C PRO A 453 -14.81 8.91 5.52
N THR A 454 -15.44 9.27 6.65
CA THR A 454 -16.46 10.32 6.71
C THR A 454 -15.80 11.69 6.60
N ILE A 455 -15.91 12.33 5.44
CA ILE A 455 -15.49 13.72 5.23
C ILE A 455 -16.55 14.66 5.84
N GLU A 456 -16.42 14.99 7.13
CA GLU A 456 -17.24 16.04 7.75
C GLU A 456 -16.72 17.45 7.41
N HIS A 457 -17.30 18.05 6.37
CA HIS A 457 -17.14 19.49 6.09
C HIS A 457 -17.89 20.36 7.12
N HIS A 458 -17.26 20.65 8.25
CA HIS A 458 -17.76 21.66 9.19
C HIS A 458 -17.58 23.09 8.67
N THR A 459 -18.49 23.52 7.78
CA THR A 459 -18.69 24.95 7.46
C THR A 459 -19.83 25.55 8.30
N LYS A 460 -19.49 26.27 9.36
CA LYS A 460 -20.48 27.06 10.12
C LYS A 460 -20.91 28.30 9.33
N LYS A 461 -22.14 28.34 8.83
CA LYS A 461 -22.86 29.59 8.52
C LYS A 461 -24.29 29.58 9.08
N THR A 462 -24.74 30.77 9.47
CA THR A 462 -25.87 31.00 10.39
C THR A 462 -27.19 31.39 9.73
N ARG A 463 -28.29 30.77 10.20
CA ARG A 463 -29.71 31.24 10.11
C ARG A 463 -30.27 31.38 8.66
N ARG A 464 -31.56 31.18 8.35
CA ARG A 464 -32.81 31.41 9.10
C ARG A 464 -34.00 30.74 8.38
N ASN A 465 -35.01 30.27 9.12
CA ASN A 465 -36.42 30.03 8.73
C ASN A 465 -36.79 29.41 7.36
N GLN A 466 -37.40 28.21 7.39
CA GLN A 466 -38.79 28.01 6.91
C GLN A 466 -39.43 26.77 7.58
N ARG A 467 -40.77 26.66 7.54
CA ARG A 467 -41.59 25.68 8.29
C ARG A 467 -42.50 24.88 7.34
N ARG A 468 -42.83 23.63 7.73
CA ARG A 468 -43.88 22.72 7.13
C ARG A 468 -43.51 22.21 5.72
N ALA A 469 -43.71 20.94 5.32
CA ALA A 469 -44.15 19.69 5.98
C ALA A 469 -43.47 18.49 5.22
N SER A 470 -43.88 17.20 5.17
CA SER A 470 -45.06 16.45 5.65
C SER A 470 -44.82 14.92 5.67
N GLN A 471 -45.43 14.25 6.65
CA GLN A 471 -45.90 12.84 6.65
C GLN A 471 -44.92 11.63 6.70
N TYR A 472 -45.32 10.72 7.60
CA TYR A 472 -44.83 9.38 8.00
C TYR A 472 -45.45 8.25 7.12
N PRO A 473 -45.21 6.92 7.31
CA PRO A 473 -44.64 6.13 8.46
C PRO A 473 -43.34 5.37 8.12
N GLN A 474 -42.50 4.85 9.05
CA GLN A 474 -42.64 4.16 10.36
C GLN A 474 -43.03 2.67 10.29
N ASP A 475 -42.01 1.81 10.31
CA ASP A 475 -41.88 0.59 11.12
C ASP A 475 -40.37 0.53 11.50
N ALA A 476 -39.89 0.62 12.75
CA ALA A 476 -40.17 -0.16 13.96
C ALA A 476 -39.74 -1.64 13.77
N THR A 477 -38.85 -2.25 14.57
CA THR A 477 -38.37 -1.96 15.93
C THR A 477 -36.96 -2.54 16.22
N CYS A 478 -36.15 -1.85 17.03
CA CYS A 478 -35.48 -2.47 18.19
C CYS A 478 -35.18 -1.40 19.26
N ILE A 479 -35.34 -1.73 20.55
CA ILE A 479 -35.46 -0.74 21.65
C ILE A 479 -34.45 -1.05 22.77
N ARG A 480 -34.05 0.02 23.49
CA ARG A 480 -33.27 0.12 24.76
C ARG A 480 -31.77 0.40 24.55
N GLY A 481 -31.14 1.36 25.27
CA GLY A 481 -31.66 2.21 26.34
C GLY A 481 -30.84 3.51 26.56
N TYR A 482 -31.40 4.44 27.33
CA TYR A 482 -30.92 5.83 27.51
C TYR A 482 -29.69 5.96 28.42
N GLY A 483 -28.93 7.05 28.24
CA GLY A 483 -27.88 7.44 29.18
C GLY A 483 -27.04 8.69 28.80
N TRP A 484 -27.65 9.84 28.55
CA TRP A 484 -26.90 11.12 28.48
C TRP A 484 -26.81 11.76 29.86
N GLY A 485 -25.59 12.17 30.26
CA GLY A 485 -25.35 12.87 31.53
C GLY A 485 -24.08 13.72 31.48
N ILE A 486 -24.23 15.02 31.20
CA ILE A 486 -23.16 16.02 31.36
C ILE A 486 -23.40 16.73 32.70
N TYR A 487 -22.38 16.77 33.57
CA TYR A 487 -22.32 17.74 34.66
C TYR A 487 -20.88 18.23 34.88
N LEU A 488 -20.73 19.55 34.92
CA LEU A 488 -19.49 20.27 35.21
C LEU A 488 -19.84 21.42 36.17
N SER A 489 -19.47 21.32 37.45
CA SER A 489 -19.12 22.46 38.31
C SER A 489 -18.83 22.07 39.78
N GLY A 490 -17.55 22.09 40.14
CA GLY A 490 -16.96 22.93 41.20
C GLY A 490 -17.50 22.99 42.65
N LEU A 491 -16.50 23.00 43.57
CA LEU A 491 -16.44 23.62 44.91
C LEU A 491 -16.91 22.81 46.14
N GLY A 492 -16.03 22.70 47.14
CA GLY A 492 -16.41 22.57 48.56
C GLY A 492 -15.90 21.35 49.35
N GLN A 493 -14.72 21.45 49.96
CA GLN A 493 -14.33 20.71 51.18
C GLN A 493 -15.09 21.26 52.42
N PRO A 494 -14.93 20.69 53.64
CA PRO A 494 -14.82 19.28 54.08
C PRO A 494 -15.77 18.97 55.27
N ASP A 495 -15.81 17.72 55.76
CA ASP A 495 -15.51 17.35 57.17
C ASP A 495 -16.09 16.00 57.64
N ALA A 496 -15.34 15.36 58.55
CA ALA A 496 -15.71 14.39 59.60
C ALA A 496 -16.58 13.16 59.27
N GLY A 497 -15.99 11.96 59.46
CA GLY A 497 -16.66 10.66 59.44
C GLY A 497 -15.64 9.52 59.45
#